data_AF-A0A966WEF5-F1
#
_entry.id   AF-A0A966WEF5-F1
#
_cell.length_a   1.000
_cell.length_b   1.000
_cell.length_c   1.000
_cell.angle_alpha   90.00
_cell.angle_beta   90.00
_cell.angle_gamma   90.00
#
_symmetry.space_group_name_H-M   'P 1'
#
loop_
_entity.id
_entity.type
_entity.pdbx_description
1 polymer ?
#
loop_
_entity_poly.entity_id
_entity_poly.type
_entity_poly.pdbx_seq_one_letter_code
_entity_poly.pdbx_strand_id
1 'polypeptide(L)'
;MMEKESKVGVIKDIGLVFDQNVPAGGVVAKTFSASWPSSKVSGTWGGKSWTISFDGTLHRDAVSKALLTPKTVVLQFVERKETKYGDKFGGKTPLLKSVGAGRAIVLRNGQSFDGTWSRPTNESGTTFSFANSRIAFDVGQVMIVFVDGGVKKPAFTVK
;
A
#
# COMPACT_ATOMS: atom_id res chain seq x y z
N MET A 1 23.48 -23.59 -13.31
CA MET A 1 22.99 -23.13 -12.00
C MET A 1 23.72 -21.84 -11.67
N MET A 2 23.03 -20.79 -11.26
CA MET A 2 23.71 -19.60 -10.70
C MET A 2 24.37 -20.01 -9.38
N GLU A 3 25.61 -19.56 -9.17
CA GLU A 3 26.31 -19.75 -7.90
C GLU A 3 25.55 -19.05 -6.76
N LYS A 4 25.54 -19.68 -5.58
CA LYS A 4 24.88 -19.15 -4.39
C LYS A 4 25.62 -17.90 -3.91
N GLU A 5 24.95 -16.74 -3.94
CA GLU A 5 25.51 -15.48 -3.44
C GLU A 5 25.87 -15.61 -1.95
N SER A 6 27.13 -15.32 -1.62
CA SER A 6 27.69 -15.46 -0.27
C SER A 6 27.77 -14.14 0.47
N LYS A 7 27.61 -13.00 -0.22
CA LYS A 7 27.56 -11.66 0.37
C LYS A 7 26.11 -11.25 0.66
N VAL A 8 25.46 -11.94 1.60
CA VAL A 8 24.11 -11.58 2.06
C VAL A 8 24.23 -10.65 3.27
N GLY A 9 23.59 -9.48 3.21
CA GLY A 9 23.53 -8.56 4.34
C GLY A 9 22.66 -9.09 5.50
N VAL A 10 22.76 -8.46 6.67
CA VAL A 10 21.93 -8.80 7.84
C VAL A 10 20.45 -8.55 7.52
N ILE A 11 19.59 -9.51 7.89
CA ILE A 11 18.13 -9.38 7.76
C ILE A 11 17.66 -8.21 8.61
N LYS A 12 17.00 -7.24 7.99
CA LYS A 12 16.41 -6.08 8.68
C LYS A 12 14.91 -6.27 8.78
N ASP A 13 14.36 -5.95 9.95
CA ASP A 13 12.91 -5.92 10.14
C ASP A 13 12.30 -4.79 9.27
N ILE A 14 11.39 -5.17 8.39
CA ILE A 14 10.68 -4.26 7.49
C ILE A 14 9.46 -3.59 8.15
N GLY A 15 9.13 -3.95 9.39
CA GLY A 15 8.06 -3.31 10.17
C GLY A 15 6.67 -3.90 9.94
N LEU A 16 6.53 -4.97 9.15
CA LEU A 16 5.23 -5.61 8.93
C LEU A 16 5.01 -6.73 9.94
N VAL A 17 3.86 -6.74 10.60
CA VAL A 17 3.45 -7.82 11.52
C VAL A 17 2.19 -8.48 10.98
N PHE A 18 2.05 -9.78 11.23
CA PHE A 18 0.99 -10.60 10.65
C PHE A 18 0.26 -11.38 11.74
N ASP A 19 -1.06 -11.44 11.63
CA ASP A 19 -1.92 -12.22 12.53
C ASP A 19 -3.16 -12.67 11.75
N GLN A 20 -3.54 -13.94 11.92
CA GLN A 20 -4.77 -14.50 11.35
C GLN A 20 -6.02 -13.90 12.02
N ASN A 21 -5.91 -13.49 13.28
CA ASN A 21 -6.99 -12.83 13.99
C ASN A 21 -7.27 -11.46 13.39
N VAL A 22 -8.55 -11.15 13.23
CA VAL A 22 -8.98 -9.88 12.66
C VAL A 22 -8.96 -8.82 13.76
N PRO A 23 -8.26 -7.69 13.56
CA PRO A 23 -8.26 -6.59 14.53
C PRO A 23 -9.69 -6.06 14.75
N ALA A 24 -10.02 -5.70 15.99
CA ALA A 24 -11.30 -5.10 16.33
C ALA A 24 -11.38 -3.63 15.90
N GLY A 25 -12.60 -3.10 15.78
CA GLY A 25 -12.85 -1.67 15.50
C GLY A 25 -12.80 -1.27 14.04
N GLY A 26 -12.65 -2.23 13.12
CA GLY A 26 -12.75 -1.97 11.69
C GLY A 26 -14.18 -1.66 11.25
N VAL A 27 -14.30 -0.96 10.13
CA VAL A 27 -15.59 -0.67 9.47
C VAL A 27 -15.68 -1.50 8.20
N VAL A 28 -16.85 -2.08 7.90
CA VAL A 28 -17.05 -2.88 6.68
C VAL A 28 -16.63 -2.11 5.43
N ALA A 29 -15.85 -2.76 4.58
CA ALA A 29 -15.39 -2.25 3.30
C ALA A 29 -15.48 -3.36 2.24
N LYS A 30 -16.28 -3.11 1.21
CA LYS A 30 -16.48 -4.01 0.06
C LYS A 30 -15.63 -3.61 -1.14
N THR A 31 -15.31 -2.32 -1.26
CA THR A 31 -14.57 -1.77 -2.39
C THR A 31 -13.64 -0.65 -1.95
N PHE A 32 -12.55 -0.46 -2.68
CA PHE A 32 -11.74 0.75 -2.58
C PHE A 32 -11.33 1.25 -3.96
N SER A 33 -10.97 2.53 -4.03
CA SER A 33 -10.38 3.15 -5.21
C SER A 33 -9.42 4.25 -4.79
N ALA A 34 -8.31 4.40 -5.50
CA ALA A 34 -7.40 5.54 -5.47
C ALA A 34 -7.12 5.97 -6.90
N SER A 35 -7.18 7.27 -7.17
CA SER A 35 -7.03 7.85 -8.51
C SER A 35 -5.98 8.94 -8.55
N TRP A 36 -5.28 9.00 -9.68
CA TRP A 36 -4.35 10.06 -10.10
C TRP A 36 -4.84 10.62 -11.44
N PRO A 37 -4.25 11.72 -11.96
CA PRO A 37 -4.74 12.36 -13.18
C PRO A 37 -4.92 11.44 -14.39
N SER A 38 -4.11 10.36 -14.49
CA SER A 38 -4.15 9.43 -15.62
C SER A 38 -4.06 7.97 -15.21
N SER A 39 -4.34 7.64 -13.95
CA SER A 39 -4.34 6.26 -13.48
C SER A 39 -5.29 6.03 -12.32
N LYS A 40 -5.74 4.79 -12.15
CA LYS A 40 -6.64 4.37 -11.08
C LYS A 40 -6.30 2.97 -10.62
N VAL A 41 -6.20 2.80 -9.30
CA VAL A 41 -6.17 1.48 -8.65
C VAL A 41 -7.47 1.30 -7.91
N SER A 42 -8.14 0.17 -8.12
CA SER A 42 -9.31 -0.20 -7.33
C SER A 42 -9.28 -1.66 -6.95
N GLY A 43 -10.11 -2.03 -5.98
CA GLY A 43 -10.30 -3.43 -5.65
C GLY A 43 -11.64 -3.70 -5.01
N THR A 44 -12.05 -4.95 -5.11
CA THR A 44 -13.31 -5.47 -4.57
C THR A 44 -13.02 -6.65 -3.65
N TRP A 45 -13.62 -6.66 -2.47
CA TRP A 45 -13.50 -7.77 -1.53
C TRP A 45 -14.31 -8.97 -2.00
N GLY A 46 -13.64 -10.12 -2.18
CA GLY A 46 -14.26 -11.38 -2.62
C GLY A 46 -14.57 -12.37 -1.49
N GLY A 47 -14.61 -11.92 -0.23
CA GLY A 47 -14.85 -12.79 0.94
C GLY A 47 -13.60 -13.41 1.55
N LYS A 48 -12.54 -13.64 0.75
CA LYS A 48 -11.24 -14.18 1.22
C LYS A 48 -10.05 -13.27 0.92
N SER A 49 -10.11 -12.52 -0.17
CA SER A 49 -9.07 -11.62 -0.65
C SER A 49 -9.69 -10.48 -1.44
N TRP A 50 -8.92 -9.41 -1.64
CA TRP A 50 -9.24 -8.36 -2.59
C TRP A 50 -8.91 -8.82 -4.00
N THR A 51 -9.69 -8.43 -5.00
CA THR A 51 -9.33 -8.56 -6.41
C THR A 51 -9.00 -7.17 -6.95
N ILE A 52 -7.81 -7.00 -7.53
CA ILE A 52 -7.28 -5.69 -7.94
C ILE A 52 -7.55 -5.40 -9.43
N SER A 53 -7.90 -4.14 -9.71
CA SER A 53 -7.97 -3.58 -11.06
C SER A 53 -7.06 -2.36 -11.20
N PHE A 54 -6.42 -2.25 -12.36
CA PHE A 54 -5.77 -1.02 -12.83
C PHE A 54 -6.59 -0.44 -13.98
N ASP A 55 -6.94 0.83 -13.90
CA ASP A 55 -7.68 1.56 -14.93
C ASP A 55 -8.98 0.86 -15.37
N GLY A 56 -9.67 0.26 -14.40
CA GLY A 56 -10.91 -0.49 -14.61
C GLY A 56 -10.73 -1.94 -15.08
N THR A 57 -9.52 -2.35 -15.43
CA THR A 57 -9.23 -3.71 -15.91
C THR A 57 -8.63 -4.57 -14.79
N LEU A 58 -9.16 -5.80 -14.62
CA LEU A 58 -8.64 -6.76 -13.65
C LEU A 58 -7.15 -7.05 -13.91
N HIS A 59 -6.33 -6.93 -12.87
CA HIS A 59 -4.91 -7.23 -12.98
C HIS A 59 -4.67 -8.74 -12.96
N ARG A 60 -3.95 -9.22 -13.97
CA ARG A 60 -3.60 -10.63 -14.13
C ARG A 60 -2.11 -10.78 -14.34
N ASP A 61 -1.54 -11.82 -13.73
CA ASP A 61 -0.20 -12.25 -14.05
C ASP A 61 -0.09 -12.63 -15.54
N ALA A 62 0.96 -12.17 -16.21
CA ALA A 62 1.09 -12.29 -17.66
C ALA A 62 1.25 -13.75 -18.12
N VAL A 63 1.84 -14.61 -17.28
CA VAL A 63 2.16 -16.00 -17.62
C VAL A 63 1.02 -16.92 -17.15
N SER A 64 0.75 -16.95 -15.85
CA SER A 64 -0.23 -17.82 -15.21
C SER A 64 -1.68 -17.38 -15.41
N LYS A 65 -1.90 -16.13 -15.85
CA LYS A 65 -3.24 -15.49 -15.98
C LYS A 65 -4.02 -15.37 -14.66
N ALA A 66 -3.39 -15.71 -13.54
CA ALA A 66 -3.97 -15.63 -12.21
C ALA A 66 -4.24 -14.17 -11.81
N LEU A 67 -5.32 -13.94 -11.06
CA LEU A 67 -5.66 -12.61 -10.55
C LEU A 67 -4.74 -12.19 -9.41
N LEU A 68 -4.38 -10.90 -9.38
CA LEU A 68 -3.72 -10.31 -8.21
C LEU A 68 -4.73 -10.24 -7.05
N THR A 69 -4.47 -11.03 -6.01
CA THR A 69 -5.44 -11.30 -4.93
C THR A 69 -4.89 -11.08 -3.51
N PRO A 70 -4.47 -9.84 -3.16
CA PRO A 70 -3.93 -9.56 -1.83
C PRO A 70 -5.00 -9.72 -0.75
N LYS A 71 -4.61 -10.24 0.42
CA LYS A 71 -5.49 -10.29 1.59
C LYS A 71 -5.52 -8.96 2.33
N THR A 72 -4.40 -8.23 2.29
CA THR A 72 -4.28 -6.89 2.87
C THR A 72 -3.92 -5.89 1.78
N VAL A 73 -4.67 -4.79 1.70
CA VAL A 73 -4.31 -3.61 0.90
C VAL A 73 -4.08 -2.45 1.85
N VAL A 74 -3.05 -1.64 1.62
CA VAL A 74 -2.80 -0.43 2.39
C VAL A 74 -2.84 0.78 1.47
N LEU A 75 -3.69 1.74 1.76
CA LEU A 75 -3.63 3.07 1.17
C LEU A 75 -2.73 3.92 2.06
N GLN A 76 -1.45 4.05 1.71
CA GLN A 76 -0.48 4.82 2.47
C GLN A 76 -0.38 6.24 1.88
N PHE A 77 -0.83 7.24 2.63
CA PHE A 77 -0.85 8.63 2.17
C PHE A 77 0.53 9.25 2.37
N VAL A 78 1.16 9.66 1.27
CA VAL A 78 2.51 10.25 1.24
C VAL A 78 2.49 11.60 0.55
N GLU A 79 3.37 12.50 0.97
CA GLU A 79 3.56 13.78 0.31
C GLU A 79 4.29 13.57 -1.02
N ARG A 80 3.72 14.07 -2.12
CA ARG A 80 4.41 14.19 -3.41
C ARG A 80 5.08 15.56 -3.48
N LYS A 81 6.39 15.59 -3.69
CA LYS A 81 7.14 16.81 -3.99
C LYS A 81 7.63 16.80 -5.43
N GLU A 82 7.51 17.93 -6.11
CA GLU A 82 8.28 18.16 -7.32
C GLU A 82 9.76 18.24 -6.96
N THR A 83 10.61 17.52 -7.68
CA THR A 83 12.05 17.63 -7.49
C THR A 83 12.65 18.65 -8.44
N LYS A 84 13.90 19.06 -8.16
CA LYS A 84 14.75 19.80 -9.11
C LYS A 84 15.20 18.95 -10.30
N TYR A 85 14.99 17.64 -10.25
CA TYR A 85 15.35 16.72 -11.32
C TYR A 85 14.19 16.66 -12.31
N GLY A 86 14.50 16.90 -13.57
CA GLY A 86 13.55 16.81 -14.66
C GLY A 86 14.23 16.33 -15.92
N ASP A 87 13.44 15.79 -16.84
CA ASP A 87 13.93 15.45 -18.16
C ASP A 87 14.22 16.74 -18.97
N LYS A 88 14.95 16.56 -20.07
CA LYS A 88 15.31 17.67 -20.98
C LYS A 88 14.12 18.35 -21.65
N PHE A 89 12.91 17.78 -21.52
CA PHE A 89 11.66 18.28 -22.10
C PHE A 89 10.78 19.00 -21.07
N GLY A 90 11.27 19.20 -19.84
CA GLY A 90 10.59 19.95 -18.78
C GLY A 90 9.72 19.10 -17.84
N GLY A 91 9.70 17.78 -18.01
CA GLY A 91 9.00 16.86 -17.10
C GLY A 91 9.75 16.72 -15.79
N LYS A 92 9.21 17.27 -14.69
CA LYS A 92 9.82 17.10 -13.35
C LYS A 92 9.54 15.70 -12.82
N THR A 93 10.57 15.02 -12.31
CA THR A 93 10.41 13.73 -11.65
C THR A 93 9.74 13.93 -10.28
N PRO A 94 8.58 13.29 -10.02
CA PRO A 94 7.95 13.37 -8.71
C PRO A 94 8.73 12.53 -7.68
N LEU A 95 8.93 13.09 -6.49
CA LEU A 95 9.43 12.38 -5.32
C LEU A 95 8.28 12.09 -4.37
N LEU A 96 8.07 10.82 -4.06
CA LEU A 96 7.15 10.40 -3.00
C LEU A 96 7.92 10.29 -1.69
N LYS A 97 7.54 11.11 -0.70
CA LYS A 97 8.19 11.11 0.62
C LYS A 97 7.70 9.93 1.45
N SER A 98 8.41 8.81 1.36
CA SER A 98 8.11 7.56 2.08
C SER A 98 8.81 7.43 3.44
N VAL A 99 9.66 8.39 3.82
CA VAL A 99 10.27 8.49 5.16
C VAL A 99 9.57 9.62 5.92
N GLY A 100 9.13 9.34 7.14
CA GLY A 100 8.32 10.22 7.97
C GLY A 100 7.13 9.47 8.57
N ALA A 101 6.01 10.17 8.72
CA ALA A 101 4.76 9.58 9.18
C ALA A 101 3.58 10.22 8.44
N GLY A 102 2.44 9.55 8.42
CA GLY A 102 1.25 10.05 7.76
C GLY A 102 0.03 9.16 8.00
N ARG A 103 -1.08 9.49 7.35
CA ARG A 103 -2.30 8.69 7.39
C ARG A 103 -2.13 7.40 6.59
N ALA A 104 -2.72 6.32 7.05
CA ALA A 104 -2.87 5.08 6.29
C ALA A 104 -4.27 4.51 6.47
N ILE A 105 -4.82 3.89 5.42
CA ILE A 105 -6.02 3.04 5.56
C ILE A 105 -5.59 1.61 5.27
N VAL A 106 -5.70 0.74 6.27
CA VAL A 106 -5.44 -0.69 6.13
C VAL A 106 -6.75 -1.40 5.82
N LEU A 107 -6.78 -2.16 4.73
CA LEU A 107 -7.93 -2.89 4.23
C LEU A 107 -7.64 -4.40 4.34
N ARG A 108 -8.28 -5.10 5.29
CA ARG A 108 -8.12 -6.55 5.46
C ARG A 108 -9.43 -7.18 5.92
N ASN A 109 -9.67 -8.44 5.55
CA ASN A 109 -10.85 -9.21 5.96
C ASN A 109 -12.18 -8.48 5.69
N GLY A 110 -12.28 -7.74 4.58
CA GLY A 110 -13.48 -6.96 4.23
C GLY A 110 -13.76 -5.78 5.17
N GLN A 111 -12.74 -5.29 5.88
CA GLN A 111 -12.82 -4.16 6.77
C GLN A 111 -11.76 -3.11 6.43
N SER A 112 -12.05 -1.86 6.79
CA SER A 112 -11.14 -0.72 6.75
C SER A 112 -10.78 -0.26 8.16
N PHE A 113 -9.51 0.07 8.32
CA PHE A 113 -8.92 0.60 9.55
C PHE A 113 -8.20 1.90 9.19
N ASP A 114 -8.83 3.02 9.52
CA ASP A 114 -8.29 4.35 9.27
C ASP A 114 -7.34 4.75 10.39
N GLY A 115 -6.05 4.87 10.07
CA GLY A 115 -4.98 5.01 11.03
C GLY A 115 -3.77 5.72 10.46
N THR A 116 -2.58 5.32 10.89
CA THR A 116 -1.33 6.00 10.58
C THR A 116 -0.23 5.04 10.16
N TRP A 117 0.77 5.57 9.47
CA TRP A 117 2.05 4.91 9.22
C TRP A 117 3.19 5.75 9.78
N SER A 118 4.28 5.07 10.14
CA SER A 118 5.54 5.69 10.56
C SER A 118 6.72 4.90 10.02
N ARG A 119 7.67 5.61 9.41
CA ARG A 119 8.98 5.15 8.97
C ARG A 119 10.01 6.25 9.28
N PRO A 120 10.62 6.25 10.48
CA PRO A 120 11.42 7.36 10.96
C PRO A 120 12.67 7.67 10.11
N THR A 121 13.35 6.64 9.61
CA THR A 121 14.54 6.76 8.75
C THR A 121 14.42 5.91 7.49
N ASN A 122 15.31 6.12 6.53
CA ASN A 122 15.42 5.28 5.33
C ASN A 122 15.89 3.85 5.64
N GLU A 123 16.53 3.60 6.79
CA GLU A 123 16.88 2.26 7.28
C GLU A 123 15.75 1.61 8.09
N SER A 124 14.76 2.38 8.52
CA SER A 124 13.63 1.88 9.31
C SER A 124 12.62 1.12 8.46
N GLY A 125 12.03 0.08 9.04
CA GLY A 125 10.79 -0.50 8.56
C GLY A 125 9.60 0.46 8.69
N THR A 126 8.49 0.13 8.04
CA THR A 126 7.25 0.92 8.11
C THR A 126 6.29 0.26 9.10
N THR A 127 5.93 0.97 10.15
CA THR A 127 4.89 0.54 11.10
C THR A 127 3.54 1.13 10.69
N PHE A 128 2.49 0.33 10.74
CA PHE A 128 1.10 0.77 10.57
C PHE A 128 0.35 0.63 11.90
N SER A 129 -0.46 1.63 12.22
CA SER A 129 -1.20 1.71 13.48
C SER A 129 -2.65 2.08 13.26
N PHE A 130 -3.54 1.52 14.07
CA PHE A 130 -4.95 1.86 14.18
C PHE A 130 -5.28 2.04 15.66
N ALA A 131 -6.06 3.06 16.02
CA ALA A 131 -6.36 3.41 17.42
C ALA A 131 -5.10 3.45 18.32
N ASN A 132 -4.02 4.06 17.81
CA ASN A 132 -2.70 4.18 18.47
C ASN A 132 -1.98 2.85 18.78
N SER A 133 -2.47 1.73 18.27
CA SER A 133 -1.85 0.42 18.42
C SER A 133 -1.40 -0.11 17.07
N ARG A 134 -0.31 -0.88 17.05
CA ARG A 134 0.17 -1.49 15.80
C ARG A 134 -0.89 -2.45 15.27
N ILE A 135 -1.23 -2.32 14.00
CA ILE A 135 -2.19 -3.21 13.34
C ILE A 135 -1.44 -4.30 12.56
N ALA A 136 -1.84 -5.55 12.78
CA ALA A 136 -1.31 -6.68 12.02
C ALA A 136 -2.03 -6.83 10.67
N PHE A 137 -1.31 -7.34 9.68
CA PHE A 137 -1.84 -7.73 8.39
C PHE A 137 -2.35 -9.17 8.41
N ASP A 138 -3.27 -9.50 7.51
CA ASP A 138 -3.67 -10.90 7.32
C ASP A 138 -2.50 -11.67 6.69
N VAL A 139 -2.33 -12.93 7.07
CA VAL A 139 -1.30 -13.82 6.55
C VAL A 139 -1.57 -14.10 5.08
N GLY A 140 -0.79 -13.47 4.20
CA GLY A 140 -0.90 -13.61 2.75
C GLY A 140 -0.26 -12.45 2.00
N GLN A 141 -0.61 -12.32 0.72
CA GLN A 141 -0.16 -11.20 -0.12
C GLN A 141 -0.63 -9.86 0.42
N VAL A 142 0.28 -8.89 0.41
CA VAL A 142 0.05 -7.50 0.82
C VAL A 142 0.33 -6.58 -0.37
N MET A 143 -0.56 -5.64 -0.62
CA MET A 143 -0.35 -4.58 -1.61
C MET A 143 -0.38 -3.22 -0.91
N ILE A 144 0.69 -2.44 -1.05
CA ILE A 144 0.76 -1.06 -0.53
C ILE A 144 0.63 -0.10 -1.71
N VAL A 145 -0.36 0.77 -1.65
CA VAL A 145 -0.67 1.79 -2.66
C VAL A 145 -0.35 3.16 -2.07
N PHE A 146 0.61 3.87 -2.67
CA PHE A 146 0.93 5.24 -2.27
C PHE A 146 -0.05 6.24 -2.84
N VAL A 147 -0.88 6.81 -1.97
CA VAL A 147 -1.86 7.84 -2.33
C VAL A 147 -1.26 9.21 -2.05
N ASP A 148 -1.55 10.19 -2.91
CA ASP A 148 -1.05 11.56 -2.71
C ASP A 148 -1.77 12.21 -1.53
N GLY A 149 -1.09 12.28 -0.39
CA GLY A 149 -1.60 12.93 0.83
C GLY A 149 -1.34 14.44 0.88
N GLY A 150 -0.59 14.99 -0.07
CA GLY A 150 -0.23 16.42 -0.11
C GLY A 150 -1.32 17.32 -0.70
N VAL A 151 -2.32 16.72 -1.37
CA VAL A 151 -3.43 17.46 -1.98
C VAL A 151 -4.59 17.69 -1.00
N LYS A 152 -5.32 18.81 -1.14
CA LYS A 152 -6.45 19.16 -0.26
C LYS A 152 -7.55 18.09 -0.21
N LYS A 153 -7.77 17.38 -1.32
CA LYS A 153 -8.75 16.31 -1.44
C LYS A 153 -8.14 15.15 -2.22
N PRO A 154 -7.46 14.20 -1.55
CA PRO A 154 -6.98 13.01 -2.21
C PRO A 154 -8.15 12.25 -2.84
N ALA A 155 -8.02 11.89 -4.11
CA ALA A 155 -9.06 11.17 -4.84
C ALA A 155 -9.02 9.69 -4.46
N PHE A 156 -9.61 9.35 -3.32
CA PHE A 156 -9.80 7.99 -2.87
C PHE A 156 -11.21 7.76 -2.34
N THR A 157 -11.64 6.51 -2.38
CA THR A 157 -12.94 6.07 -1.87
C THR A 157 -12.79 4.70 -1.23
N VAL A 158 -13.45 4.48 -0.10
CA VAL A 158 -13.67 3.17 0.52
C VAL A 158 -15.17 3.06 0.79
N LYS A 159 -15.79 1.96 0.39
CA LYS A 159 -17.23 1.67 0.56
C LYS A 159 -17.42 0.22 0.92
#